data_AF-A0A2N2ISN9-F1
#
_entry.id   AF-A0A2N2ISN9-F1
#
_cell.length_a   1.000
_cell.length_b   1.000
_cell.length_c   1.000
_cell.angle_alpha   90.00
_cell.angle_beta   90.00
_cell.angle_gamma   90.00
#
_symmetry.space_group_name_H-M   'P 1'
#
loop_
_entity.id
_entity.type
_entity.pdbx_description
1 polymer ?
#
loop_
_entity_poly.entity_id
_entity_poly.type
_entity_poly.pdbx_seq_one_letter_code
_entity_poly.pdbx_strand_id
1 'polypeptide(L)'
;MTPLVRAIAVAAPLPSLGDNTGDLDRLKKVLAPQLGGGMPVVPYQRLSKVAVRFRAAGFAGAAIINDMAGTPVLVDFLSQPPKVLAGMALDLGTTHLEATLLDLSTGAVLARADLENGQIRFGADILTRIHHAAKDEGLAELHAAIIDSVNQLATELAGRAGLAAVSEIRALSVSGNTSMVHFFLKLNPCHLCREPYIPMVNAPDPCLAGELGLAIHPAAVVWLLPSVGSYFGGDLISGVLASGLDQQPETCMLIDVGTNAEVIVGNREWLIACAGAAGPALEGGVARMGMRAGPGAIEHVRIDPTTGEIGYETIGKGKPKGLCGSGLIDLVAELYLTRQIDIRGKFRPQAAGERLIAGSEGYRFVVVEGKDAADGQPVVLGQVDLDALMRSKAAMY
;
A
#
# COMPACT_ATOMS: atom_id res chain seq x y z
N MET A 1 11.40 18.55 -7.52
CA MET A 1 11.05 17.66 -6.38
C MET A 1 12.28 17.48 -5.53
N THR A 2 12.14 17.54 -4.21
CA THR A 2 13.24 17.27 -3.26
C THR A 2 12.99 15.91 -2.63
N PRO A 3 13.85 14.89 -2.86
CA PRO A 3 13.64 13.57 -2.26
C PRO A 3 13.91 13.58 -0.75
N LEU A 4 13.33 12.62 -0.04
CA LEU A 4 13.54 12.39 1.40
C LEU A 4 15.02 12.18 1.78
N VAL A 5 15.83 11.71 0.83
CA VAL A 5 17.26 11.48 1.01
C VAL A 5 18.02 12.07 -0.16
N ARG A 6 19.11 12.78 0.13
CA ARG A 6 20.00 13.39 -0.86
C ARG A 6 21.43 12.92 -0.65
N ALA A 7 22.12 12.64 -1.76
CA ALA A 7 23.57 12.46 -1.77
C ALA A 7 24.22 13.78 -2.25
N ILE A 8 24.85 14.50 -1.35
CA ILE A 8 25.47 15.81 -1.62
C ILE A 8 26.97 15.62 -1.82
N ALA A 9 27.48 16.02 -2.98
CA ALA A 9 28.92 16.01 -3.24
C ALA A 9 29.65 17.01 -2.33
N VAL A 10 30.75 16.57 -1.73
CA VAL A 10 31.55 17.34 -0.78
C VAL A 10 33.02 17.23 -1.13
N ALA A 11 33.73 18.35 -1.05
CA ALA A 11 35.18 18.41 -0.96
C ALA A 11 35.54 19.46 0.09
N ALA A 12 36.25 19.05 1.14
CA ALA A 12 36.62 19.94 2.24
C ALA A 12 38.14 20.17 2.29
N PRO A 13 38.58 21.33 2.81
CA PRO A 13 40.01 21.58 3.08
C PRO A 13 40.58 20.52 4.04
N LEU A 14 41.78 20.04 3.74
CA LEU A 14 42.48 19.06 4.58
C LEU A 14 42.79 19.65 5.97
N PRO A 15 42.76 18.84 7.05
CA PRO A 15 43.18 19.29 8.37
C PRO A 15 44.66 19.68 8.36
N SER A 16 45.01 20.72 9.12
CA SER A 16 46.39 21.20 9.25
C SER A 16 46.64 21.78 10.63
N LEU A 17 47.89 22.11 10.96
CA LEU A 17 48.19 22.84 12.20
C LEU A 17 47.51 24.21 12.27
N GLY A 18 47.22 24.83 11.11
CA GLY A 18 46.49 26.10 11.03
C GLY A 18 44.96 25.96 11.05
N ASP A 19 44.44 24.73 10.97
CA ASP A 19 43.01 24.43 11.04
C ASP A 19 42.80 23.05 11.67
N ASN A 20 42.67 23.05 13.00
CA ASN A 20 42.42 21.88 13.84
C ASN A 20 40.92 21.61 14.07
N THR A 21 40.04 22.12 13.20
CA THR A 21 38.58 21.86 13.26
C THR A 21 38.30 20.36 13.17
N GLY A 22 37.42 19.85 14.05
CA GLY A 22 37.01 18.45 14.06
C GLY A 22 36.34 18.00 12.75
N ASP A 23 36.43 16.72 12.43
CA ASP A 23 36.01 16.18 11.12
C ASP A 23 34.53 16.43 10.82
N LEU A 24 33.65 16.21 11.81
CA LEU A 24 32.23 16.48 11.65
C LEU A 24 31.94 17.96 11.53
N ASP A 25 32.59 18.82 12.32
CA ASP A 25 32.38 20.26 12.26
C ASP A 25 32.83 20.82 10.90
N ARG A 26 33.97 20.30 10.39
CA ARG A 26 34.47 20.56 9.04
C ARG A 26 33.45 20.15 7.98
N LEU A 27 32.91 18.94 8.06
CA LEU A 27 31.91 18.44 7.12
C LEU A 27 30.62 19.27 7.18
N LYS A 28 30.09 19.52 8.37
CA LYS A 28 28.88 20.34 8.59
C LYS A 28 29.06 21.75 8.02
N LYS A 29 30.23 22.37 8.23
CA LYS A 29 30.54 23.71 7.71
C LYS A 29 30.54 23.76 6.18
N VAL A 30 31.07 22.73 5.51
CA VAL A 30 31.06 22.64 4.04
C VAL A 30 29.65 22.35 3.50
N LEU A 31 28.83 21.63 4.26
CA LEU A 31 27.45 21.32 3.90
C LEU A 31 26.47 22.49 4.11
N ALA A 32 26.70 23.34 5.11
CA ALA A 32 25.74 24.37 5.52
C ALA A 32 25.25 25.27 4.36
N PRO A 33 26.10 25.79 3.46
CA PRO A 33 25.63 26.58 2.32
C PRO A 33 24.67 25.82 1.39
N GLN A 34 24.84 24.50 1.26
CA GLN A 34 23.99 23.63 0.42
C GLN A 34 22.70 23.20 1.14
N LEU A 35 22.58 23.53 2.43
CA LEU A 35 21.46 23.20 3.31
C LEU A 35 20.76 24.46 3.86
N GLY A 36 20.79 25.56 3.10
CA GLY A 36 20.11 26.80 3.48
C GLY A 36 20.78 27.57 4.63
N GLY A 37 22.07 27.34 4.87
CA GLY A 37 22.87 27.97 5.93
C GLY A 37 22.82 27.25 7.28
N GLY A 38 21.93 26.26 7.44
CA GLY A 38 21.83 25.44 8.64
C GLY A 38 22.92 24.36 8.70
N MET A 39 23.50 24.16 9.88
CA MET A 39 24.37 23.01 10.14
C MET A 39 23.50 21.74 10.30
N PRO A 40 23.75 20.66 9.55
CA PRO A 40 22.92 19.45 9.67
C PRO A 40 23.08 18.78 11.04
N VAL A 41 22.04 18.13 11.54
CA VAL A 41 22.13 17.30 12.75
C VAL A 41 22.81 15.98 12.39
N VAL A 42 23.66 15.46 13.28
CA VAL A 42 24.26 14.13 13.12
C VAL A 42 23.74 13.26 14.26
N PRO A 43 22.98 12.18 13.97
CA PRO A 43 22.48 11.31 15.04
C PRO A 43 23.63 10.70 15.83
N TYR A 44 23.46 10.55 17.14
CA TYR A 44 24.51 10.04 18.04
C TYR A 44 25.14 8.73 17.52
N GLN A 45 24.31 7.77 17.10
CA GLN A 45 24.74 6.48 16.57
C GLN A 45 25.53 6.56 15.24
N ARG A 46 25.55 7.73 14.59
CA ARG A 46 26.20 7.99 13.29
C ARG A 46 27.45 8.85 13.40
N LEU A 47 27.65 9.57 14.51
CA LEU A 47 28.79 10.49 14.72
C LEU A 47 30.13 9.87 14.30
N SER A 48 30.53 8.78 14.95
CA SER A 48 31.82 8.11 14.70
C SER A 48 31.89 7.54 13.27
N LYS A 49 30.81 6.89 12.81
CA LYS A 49 30.77 6.25 11.48
C LYS A 49 30.96 7.27 10.36
N VAL A 50 30.26 8.41 10.43
CA VAL A 50 30.36 9.50 9.45
C VAL A 50 31.75 10.12 9.48
N ALA A 51 32.27 10.45 10.68
CA ALA A 51 33.59 11.07 10.82
C ALA A 51 34.71 10.18 10.24
N VAL A 52 34.72 8.90 10.60
CA VAL A 52 35.72 7.93 10.13
C VAL A 52 35.66 7.75 8.62
N ARG A 53 34.47 7.62 8.03
CA ARG A 53 34.29 7.48 6.58
C ARG A 53 34.72 8.74 5.83
N PHE A 54 34.37 9.92 6.35
CA PHE A 54 34.77 11.20 5.77
C PHE A 54 36.29 11.36 5.72
N ARG A 55 36.98 11.06 6.82
CA ARG A 55 38.45 11.07 6.88
C ARG A 55 39.07 10.02 5.96
N ALA A 56 38.56 8.79 5.98
CA ALA A 56 39.08 7.70 5.14
C ALA A 56 38.94 7.99 3.64
N ALA A 57 37.93 8.77 3.24
CA ALA A 57 37.72 9.21 1.88
C ALA A 57 38.62 10.42 1.48
N GLY A 58 39.53 10.86 2.34
CA GLY A 58 40.39 12.01 2.06
C GLY A 58 39.64 13.34 2.07
N PHE A 59 38.57 13.44 2.88
CA PHE A 59 37.75 14.65 3.02
C PHE A 59 37.01 15.07 1.73
N ALA A 60 36.83 14.15 0.78
CA ALA A 60 36.05 14.34 -0.43
C ALA A 60 35.17 13.10 -0.72
N GLY A 61 33.98 13.30 -1.27
CA GLY A 61 33.01 12.23 -1.51
C GLY A 61 31.57 12.72 -1.53
N ALA A 62 30.66 11.93 -0.98
CA ALA A 62 29.23 12.25 -0.91
C ALA A 62 28.68 12.11 0.52
N ALA A 63 28.08 13.18 1.04
CA ALA A 63 27.33 13.18 2.29
C ALA A 63 25.89 12.74 2.05
N ILE A 64 25.39 11.78 2.84
CA ILE A 64 24.00 11.33 2.77
C ILE A 64 23.18 12.10 3.80
N ILE A 65 22.25 12.90 3.31
CA ILE A 65 21.37 13.76 4.11
C ILE A 65 19.94 13.25 4.01
N ASN A 66 19.34 12.92 5.15
CA ASN A 66 17.90 12.72 5.26
C ASN A 66 17.21 14.05 5.53
N ASP A 67 16.02 14.23 4.99
CA ASP A 67 15.09 15.29 5.40
C ASP A 67 14.14 14.74 6.48
N MET A 68 14.31 15.21 7.71
CA MET A 68 13.45 14.87 8.85
C MET A 68 12.56 16.07 9.17
N ALA A 69 11.45 16.18 8.45
CA ALA A 69 10.47 17.27 8.59
C ALA A 69 11.10 18.68 8.50
N GLY A 70 11.90 18.92 7.46
CA GLY A 70 12.60 20.18 7.22
C GLY A 70 13.95 20.30 7.93
N THR A 71 14.29 19.34 8.80
CA THR A 71 15.61 19.28 9.45
C THR A 71 16.57 18.40 8.65
N PRO A 72 17.68 18.94 8.11
CA PRO A 72 18.67 18.12 7.42
C PRO A 72 19.48 17.29 8.42
N VAL A 73 19.47 15.97 8.24
CA VAL A 73 20.16 15.02 9.12
C VAL A 73 21.23 14.27 8.33
N LEU A 74 22.49 14.48 8.72
CA LEU A 74 23.65 13.79 8.13
C LEU A 74 23.80 12.40 8.74
N VAL A 75 23.52 11.38 7.94
CA VAL A 75 23.45 9.98 8.41
C VAL A 75 24.60 9.11 7.90
N ASP A 76 25.23 9.48 6.79
CA ASP A 76 26.33 8.69 6.22
C ASP A 76 27.30 9.54 5.37
N PHE A 77 28.47 8.99 5.10
CA PHE A 77 29.42 9.55 4.13
C PHE A 77 29.99 8.42 3.26
N LEU A 78 29.96 8.62 1.94
CA LEU A 78 30.47 7.68 0.94
C LEU A 78 31.67 8.29 0.24
N SER A 79 32.67 7.48 -0.11
CA SER A 79 33.87 7.96 -0.83
C SER A 79 33.56 8.44 -2.25
N GLN A 80 32.44 7.99 -2.83
CA GLN A 80 31.94 8.43 -4.12
C GLN A 80 30.41 8.54 -4.04
N PRO A 81 29.80 9.41 -4.87
CA PRO A 81 28.35 9.42 -5.03
C PRO A 81 27.83 8.03 -5.41
N PRO A 82 26.71 7.57 -4.82
CA PRO A 82 26.14 6.28 -5.17
C PRO A 82 25.58 6.35 -6.60
N LYS A 83 25.73 5.26 -7.36
CA LYS A 83 25.14 5.15 -8.70
C LYS A 83 23.60 5.13 -8.66
N VAL A 84 23.05 4.53 -7.60
CA VAL A 84 21.63 4.41 -7.33
C VAL A 84 21.39 4.84 -5.90
N LEU A 85 20.44 5.74 -5.67
CA LEU A 85 20.01 6.12 -4.32
C LEU A 85 18.65 5.48 -4.06
N ALA A 86 18.65 4.22 -3.60
CA ALA A 86 17.41 3.44 -3.50
C ALA A 86 16.49 3.92 -2.36
N GLY A 87 15.21 4.08 -2.68
CA GLY A 87 14.12 4.31 -1.72
C GLY A 87 12.93 3.41 -2.02
N MET A 88 12.17 3.06 -0.99
CA MET A 88 11.00 2.17 -1.09
C MET A 88 9.73 2.95 -0.78
N ALA A 89 8.72 2.83 -1.64
CA ALA A 89 7.35 3.24 -1.36
C ALA A 89 6.54 1.98 -1.04
N LEU A 90 5.83 1.98 0.08
CA LEU A 90 5.09 0.85 0.62
C LEU A 90 3.64 1.24 0.85
N ASP A 91 2.72 0.50 0.24
CA ASP A 91 1.33 0.43 0.63
C ASP A 91 1.14 -0.71 1.65
N LEU A 92 0.68 -0.34 2.84
CA LEU A 92 0.55 -1.16 4.02
C LEU A 92 -0.90 -1.62 4.16
N GLY A 93 -1.34 -2.44 3.21
CA GLY A 93 -2.69 -2.98 3.18
C GLY A 93 -2.96 -4.01 4.28
N THR A 94 -4.24 -4.14 4.64
CA THR A 94 -4.70 -5.12 5.62
C THR A 94 -4.45 -6.55 5.15
N THR A 95 -4.63 -6.81 3.86
CA THR A 95 -4.52 -8.16 3.29
C THR A 95 -3.18 -8.37 2.60
N HIS A 96 -2.69 -7.37 1.86
CA HIS A 96 -1.43 -7.46 1.11
C HIS A 96 -0.62 -6.18 1.33
N LEU A 97 0.70 -6.32 1.24
CA LEU A 97 1.63 -5.22 1.18
C LEU A 97 2.07 -5.10 -0.27
N GLU A 98 2.06 -3.89 -0.81
CA GLU A 98 2.58 -3.62 -2.15
C GLU A 98 3.72 -2.62 -2.04
N ALA A 99 4.83 -2.88 -2.72
CA ALA A 99 5.97 -1.98 -2.66
C ALA A 99 6.64 -1.76 -4.01
N THR A 100 7.05 -0.50 -4.22
CA THR A 100 7.84 -0.08 -5.37
C THR A 100 9.19 0.43 -4.89
N LEU A 101 10.27 -0.13 -5.44
CA LEU A 101 11.62 0.37 -5.23
C LEU A 101 11.98 1.37 -6.33
N LEU A 102 12.53 2.51 -5.93
CA LEU A 102 12.81 3.68 -6.77
C LEU A 102 14.26 4.12 -6.61
N ASP A 103 14.85 4.66 -7.67
CA ASP A 103 16.05 5.50 -7.53
C ASP A 103 15.62 6.95 -7.24
N LEU A 104 15.89 7.41 -6.03
CA LEU A 104 15.52 8.75 -5.55
C LEU A 104 16.21 9.87 -6.31
N SER A 105 17.30 9.58 -7.03
CA SER A 105 18.02 10.58 -7.83
C SER A 105 17.32 10.87 -9.15
N THR A 106 16.67 9.86 -9.73
CA THR A 106 16.08 9.92 -11.08
C THR A 106 14.57 9.78 -11.09
N GLY A 107 13.96 9.25 -10.03
CA GLY A 107 12.56 8.86 -9.97
C GLY A 107 12.26 7.54 -10.70
N ALA A 108 13.27 6.86 -11.23
CA ALA A 108 13.08 5.63 -11.99
C ALA A 108 12.63 4.48 -11.08
N VAL A 109 11.66 3.69 -11.55
CA VAL A 109 11.25 2.45 -10.88
C VAL A 109 12.28 1.37 -11.16
N LEU A 110 12.83 0.80 -10.08
CA LEU A 110 13.83 -0.27 -10.12
C LEU A 110 13.17 -1.65 -10.04
N ALA A 111 12.16 -1.81 -9.18
CA ALA A 111 11.44 -3.06 -9.00
C ALA A 111 10.06 -2.82 -8.37
N ARG A 112 9.14 -3.77 -8.57
CA ARG A 112 7.86 -3.87 -7.86
C ARG A 112 7.68 -5.28 -7.33
N ALA A 113 7.03 -5.41 -6.19
CA ALA A 113 6.66 -6.68 -5.60
C ALA A 113 5.47 -6.46 -4.64
N ASP A 114 4.77 -7.55 -4.36
CA ASP A 114 3.69 -7.62 -3.40
C ASP A 114 3.88 -8.86 -2.50
N LEU A 115 3.30 -8.83 -1.31
CA LEU A 115 3.38 -9.92 -0.34
C LEU A 115 2.07 -9.97 0.47
N GLU A 116 1.59 -11.17 0.79
CA GLU A 116 0.49 -11.32 1.74
C GLU A 116 0.89 -10.78 3.12
N ASN A 117 -0.01 -10.04 3.76
CA ASN A 117 0.24 -9.48 5.08
C ASN A 117 0.34 -10.59 6.13
N GLY A 118 1.54 -10.75 6.72
CA GLY A 118 1.81 -11.77 7.73
C GLY A 118 0.90 -11.71 8.96
N GLN A 119 0.22 -10.59 9.20
CA GLN A 119 -0.77 -10.43 10.27
C GLN A 119 -2.09 -11.17 10.05
N ILE A 120 -2.39 -11.64 8.83
CA ILE A 120 -3.62 -12.39 8.52
C ILE A 120 -3.81 -13.58 9.45
N ARG A 121 -2.71 -14.21 9.88
CA ARG A 121 -2.73 -15.34 10.83
C ARG A 121 -3.37 -15.01 12.20
N PHE A 122 -3.46 -13.72 12.57
CA PHE A 122 -4.05 -13.25 13.82
C PHE A 122 -5.47 -12.68 13.64
N GLY A 123 -5.94 -12.56 12.40
CA GLY A 123 -7.28 -12.04 12.09
C GLY A 123 -7.41 -11.65 10.63
N ALA A 124 -8.51 -12.07 10.00
CA ALA A 124 -8.83 -11.71 8.62
C ALA A 124 -9.14 -10.21 8.46
N ASP A 125 -9.75 -9.59 9.48
CA ASP A 125 -10.13 -8.18 9.50
C ASP A 125 -9.40 -7.37 10.59
N ILE A 126 -9.48 -6.04 10.47
CA ILE A 126 -8.82 -5.08 11.37
C ILE A 126 -9.35 -5.20 12.81
N LEU A 127 -10.67 -5.34 13.03
CA LEU A 127 -11.24 -5.39 14.37
C LEU A 127 -10.74 -6.63 15.11
N THR A 128 -10.70 -7.78 14.44
CA THR A 128 -10.15 -9.00 15.02
C THR A 128 -8.69 -8.80 15.45
N ARG A 129 -7.87 -8.13 14.63
CA ARG A 129 -6.48 -7.79 14.98
C ARG A 129 -6.36 -6.80 16.13
N ILE A 130 -7.25 -5.80 16.22
CA ILE A 130 -7.30 -4.87 17.36
C ILE A 130 -7.60 -5.64 18.67
N HIS A 131 -8.55 -6.57 18.64
CA HIS A 131 -8.84 -7.42 19.79
C HIS A 131 -7.67 -8.36 20.13
N HIS A 132 -6.95 -8.86 19.14
CA HIS A 132 -5.72 -9.63 19.36
C HIS A 132 -4.64 -8.78 20.02
N ALA A 133 -4.44 -7.54 19.56
CA ALA A 133 -3.48 -6.60 20.14
C ALA A 133 -3.76 -6.27 21.62
N ALA A 134 -5.01 -6.42 22.07
CA ALA A 134 -5.43 -6.20 23.45
C ALA A 134 -5.07 -7.37 24.40
N LYS A 135 -4.65 -8.52 23.87
CA LYS A 135 -4.16 -9.65 24.66
C LYS A 135 -2.71 -9.42 25.08
N ASP A 136 -2.26 -10.19 26.07
CA ASP A 136 -0.84 -10.23 26.44
C ASP A 136 0.01 -10.60 25.21
N GLU A 137 1.07 -9.82 24.96
CA GLU A 137 2.00 -9.92 23.81
C GLU A 137 1.40 -9.71 22.41
N GLY A 138 0.08 -9.69 22.23
CA GLY A 138 -0.56 -9.66 20.91
C GLY A 138 -0.16 -8.47 20.04
N LEU A 139 0.07 -7.28 20.63
CA LEU A 139 0.60 -6.13 19.90
C LEU A 139 2.04 -6.35 19.40
N ALA A 140 2.87 -7.02 20.21
CA ALA A 140 4.24 -7.33 19.82
C ALA A 140 4.28 -8.38 18.70
N GLU A 141 3.40 -9.37 18.73
CA GLU A 141 3.24 -10.37 17.66
C GLU A 141 2.80 -9.72 16.34
N LEU A 142 1.79 -8.85 16.39
CA LEU A 142 1.30 -8.12 15.21
C LEU A 142 2.37 -7.20 14.62
N HIS A 143 3.13 -6.50 15.47
CA HIS A 143 4.24 -5.67 15.05
C HIS A 143 5.37 -6.51 14.42
N ALA A 144 5.78 -7.60 15.07
CA ALA A 144 6.80 -8.49 14.53
C ALA A 144 6.40 -9.03 13.15
N ALA A 145 5.16 -9.52 13.01
CA ALA A 145 4.69 -10.07 11.76
C ALA A 145 4.65 -9.05 10.61
N ILE A 146 4.30 -7.78 10.88
CA ILE A 146 4.31 -6.75 9.84
C ILE A 146 5.73 -6.31 9.48
N ILE A 147 6.63 -6.17 10.46
CA ILE A 147 8.04 -5.85 10.21
C ILE A 147 8.73 -6.98 9.42
N ASP A 148 8.46 -8.24 9.75
CA ASP A 148 8.97 -9.39 9.00
C ASP A 148 8.48 -9.39 7.55
N SER A 149 7.19 -9.08 7.34
CA SER A 149 6.60 -8.97 5.99
C SER A 149 7.28 -7.86 5.17
N VAL A 150 7.48 -6.68 5.77
CA VAL A 150 8.19 -5.55 5.13
C VAL A 150 9.64 -5.92 4.83
N ASN A 151 10.32 -6.62 5.74
CA ASN A 151 11.71 -7.06 5.55
C ASN A 151 11.86 -8.09 4.43
N GLN A 152 10.93 -9.04 4.34
CA GLN A 152 10.87 -10.00 3.24
C GLN A 152 10.69 -9.28 1.90
N LEU A 153 9.72 -8.37 1.83
CA LEU A 153 9.41 -7.60 0.64
C LEU A 153 10.60 -6.70 0.21
N ALA A 154 11.25 -6.02 1.15
CA ALA A 154 12.44 -5.21 0.90
C ALA A 154 13.61 -6.05 0.38
N THR A 155 13.80 -7.26 0.93
CA THR A 155 14.86 -8.18 0.49
C THR A 155 14.63 -8.64 -0.94
N GLU A 156 13.39 -9.00 -1.27
CA GLU A 156 13.00 -9.38 -2.62
C GLU A 156 13.21 -8.24 -3.63
N LEU A 157 12.76 -7.03 -3.30
CA LEU A 157 12.94 -5.85 -4.14
C LEU A 157 14.42 -5.54 -4.36
N ALA A 158 15.25 -5.60 -3.31
CA ALA A 158 16.68 -5.39 -3.42
C ALA A 158 17.33 -6.42 -4.37
N GLY A 159 16.93 -7.70 -4.27
CA GLY A 159 17.38 -8.76 -5.15
C GLY A 159 16.97 -8.53 -6.61
N ARG A 160 15.70 -8.20 -6.87
CA ARG A 160 15.18 -7.91 -8.22
C ARG A 160 15.87 -6.71 -8.87
N ALA A 161 16.21 -5.69 -8.07
CA ALA A 161 16.91 -4.49 -8.53
C ALA A 161 18.44 -4.64 -8.63
N GLY A 162 19.00 -5.79 -8.23
CA GLY A 162 20.44 -6.04 -8.28
C GLY A 162 21.25 -5.22 -7.26
N LEU A 163 20.63 -4.80 -6.15
CA LEU A 163 21.35 -4.15 -5.04
C LEU A 163 22.25 -5.17 -4.34
N ALA A 164 23.40 -4.73 -3.83
CA ALA A 164 24.34 -5.65 -3.18
C ALA A 164 23.83 -6.16 -1.83
N ALA A 165 23.00 -5.37 -1.15
CA ALA A 165 22.37 -5.72 0.11
C ALA A 165 21.05 -4.94 0.31
N VAL A 166 20.11 -5.50 1.08
CA VAL A 166 18.88 -4.81 1.48
C VAL A 166 19.16 -3.50 2.25
N SER A 167 20.29 -3.42 2.95
CA SER A 167 20.75 -2.22 3.66
C SER A 167 21.21 -1.07 2.74
N GLU A 168 21.17 -1.24 1.41
CA GLU A 168 21.36 -0.15 0.45
C GLU A 168 20.09 0.70 0.26
N ILE A 169 18.92 0.23 0.69
CA ILE A 169 17.68 1.02 0.69
C ILE A 169 17.79 2.08 1.78
N ARG A 170 17.71 3.37 1.40
CA ARG A 170 17.99 4.54 2.25
C ARG A 170 16.75 5.31 2.69
N ALA A 171 15.58 5.03 2.14
CA ALA A 171 14.33 5.67 2.54
C ALA A 171 13.17 4.68 2.43
N LEU A 172 12.16 4.86 3.28
CA LEU A 172 10.89 4.19 3.21
C LEU A 172 9.77 5.21 3.37
N SER A 173 8.84 5.27 2.41
CA SER A 173 7.57 5.97 2.58
C SER A 173 6.45 4.93 2.74
N VAL A 174 5.65 5.07 3.79
CA VAL A 174 4.58 4.12 4.16
C VAL A 174 3.23 4.81 4.06
N SER A 175 2.34 4.21 3.29
CA SER A 175 0.94 4.57 3.14
C SER A 175 0.08 3.43 3.68
N GLY A 176 -1.05 3.72 4.33
CA GLY A 176 -1.93 2.67 4.86
C GLY A 176 -2.95 3.22 5.85
N ASN A 177 -3.98 2.41 6.13
CA ASN A 177 -5.01 2.81 7.08
C ASN A 177 -4.45 3.00 8.50
N THR A 178 -5.15 3.78 9.31
CA THR A 178 -4.72 4.18 10.65
C THR A 178 -4.38 2.98 11.55
N SER A 179 -5.14 1.89 11.46
CA SER A 179 -4.88 0.68 12.27
C SER A 179 -3.58 0.00 11.86
N MET A 180 -3.34 -0.13 10.56
CA MET A 180 -2.12 -0.70 10.02
C MET A 180 -0.88 0.08 10.43
N VAL A 181 -0.94 1.41 10.38
CA VAL A 181 0.12 2.30 10.88
C VAL A 181 0.37 2.10 12.38
N HIS A 182 -0.69 1.96 13.20
CA HIS A 182 -0.52 1.70 14.64
C HIS A 182 0.18 0.37 14.90
N PHE A 183 -0.17 -0.71 14.19
CA PHE A 183 0.55 -1.98 14.33
C PHE A 183 2.01 -1.88 13.88
N PHE A 184 2.27 -1.20 12.76
CA PHE A 184 3.61 -0.99 12.23
C PHE A 184 4.49 -0.19 13.20
N LEU A 185 3.96 0.83 13.86
CA LEU A 185 4.66 1.62 14.88
C LEU A 185 4.64 1.01 16.29
N LYS A 186 4.03 -0.17 16.45
CA LYS A 186 3.83 -0.83 17.76
C LYS A 186 3.07 0.06 18.77
N LEU A 187 2.11 0.83 18.29
CA LEU A 187 1.23 1.68 19.09
C LEU A 187 -0.06 0.95 19.44
N ASN A 188 -0.62 1.23 20.63
CA ASN A 188 -1.84 0.59 21.10
C ASN A 188 -3.05 1.05 20.27
N PRO A 189 -3.75 0.15 19.55
CA PRO A 189 -4.85 0.51 18.66
C PRO A 189 -6.22 0.44 19.34
N CYS A 190 -6.30 0.11 20.65
CA CYS A 190 -7.57 -0.19 21.34
C CYS A 190 -8.64 0.90 21.23
N HIS A 191 -8.23 2.17 21.14
CA HIS A 191 -9.16 3.31 21.06
C HIS A 191 -9.64 3.62 19.63
N LEU A 192 -9.07 2.97 18.61
CA LEU A 192 -9.50 3.19 17.22
C LEU A 192 -10.94 2.71 16.98
N CYS A 193 -11.33 1.59 17.59
CA CYS A 193 -12.65 0.97 17.43
C CYS A 193 -13.61 1.24 18.60
N ARG A 194 -13.22 2.09 19.57
CA ARG A 194 -14.03 2.38 20.77
C ARG A 194 -14.39 3.85 20.76
N GLU A 195 -15.66 4.14 20.96
CA GLU A 195 -16.13 5.51 21.10
C GLU A 195 -15.29 6.27 22.16
N PRO A 196 -14.80 7.49 21.85
CA PRO A 196 -15.11 8.33 20.68
C PRO A 196 -14.13 8.19 19.49
N TYR A 197 -13.55 7.01 19.27
CA TYR A 197 -12.74 6.62 18.11
C TYR A 197 -11.48 7.48 17.94
N ILE A 198 -10.63 7.54 18.97
CA ILE A 198 -9.46 8.42 19.01
C ILE A 198 -8.17 7.63 18.75
N PRO A 199 -7.46 7.89 17.63
CA PRO A 199 -6.11 7.36 17.40
C PRO A 199 -5.10 7.90 18.41
N MET A 200 -4.04 7.14 18.68
CA MET A 200 -2.93 7.65 19.51
C MET A 200 -2.19 8.78 18.80
N VAL A 201 -2.05 8.69 17.49
CA VAL A 201 -1.40 9.67 16.63
C VAL A 201 -2.02 9.63 15.24
N ASN A 202 -2.14 10.80 14.63
CA ASN A 202 -2.60 10.97 13.26
C ASN A 202 -1.44 11.28 12.30
N ALA A 203 -0.56 12.20 12.68
CA ALA A 203 0.62 12.58 11.91
C ALA A 203 1.88 12.24 12.73
N PRO A 204 2.35 10.98 12.73
CA PRO A 204 3.59 10.63 13.41
C PRO A 204 4.78 11.31 12.72
N ASP A 205 5.73 11.79 13.52
CA ASP A 205 6.99 12.32 12.99
C ASP A 205 7.81 11.21 12.30
N PRO A 206 8.65 11.54 11.31
CA PRO A 206 9.53 10.56 10.68
C PRO A 206 10.48 9.94 11.71
N CYS A 207 10.77 8.65 11.55
CA CYS A 207 11.70 7.91 12.41
C CYS A 207 12.78 7.21 11.59
N LEU A 208 13.76 6.59 12.26
CA LEU A 208 14.79 5.80 11.61
C LEU A 208 14.39 4.33 11.53
N ALA A 209 14.71 3.70 10.41
CA ALA A 209 14.39 2.30 10.16
C ALA A 209 14.91 1.33 11.23
N GLY A 210 16.08 1.64 11.83
CA GLY A 210 16.66 0.85 12.91
C GLY A 210 15.85 0.89 14.22
N GLU A 211 15.02 1.91 14.44
CA GLU A 211 14.14 2.01 15.62
C GLU A 211 12.94 1.07 15.53
N LEU A 212 12.55 0.70 14.30
CA LEU A 212 11.44 -0.21 14.01
C LEU A 212 11.88 -1.65 13.74
N GLY A 213 13.18 -1.95 13.74
CA GLY A 213 13.70 -3.28 13.43
C GLY A 213 13.66 -3.64 11.93
N LEU A 214 13.62 -2.65 11.04
CA LEU A 214 13.67 -2.88 9.60
C LEU A 214 15.10 -3.24 9.15
N ALA A 215 15.20 -4.14 8.17
CA ALA A 215 16.45 -4.66 7.62
C ALA A 215 17.12 -3.74 6.59
N ILE A 216 16.42 -2.68 6.15
CA ILE A 216 16.99 -1.63 5.30
C ILE A 216 18.10 -0.84 6.03
N HIS A 217 18.68 0.21 5.44
CA HIS A 217 19.75 0.93 6.11
C HIS A 217 19.28 1.41 7.51
N PRO A 218 20.02 1.17 8.61
CA PRO A 218 19.53 1.49 9.97
C PRO A 218 19.22 2.97 10.21
N ALA A 219 19.83 3.85 9.42
CA ALA A 219 19.55 5.30 9.43
C ALA A 219 18.74 5.75 8.20
N ALA A 220 18.05 4.83 7.52
CA ALA A 220 17.05 5.20 6.53
C ALA A 220 15.90 5.93 7.22
N VAL A 221 15.43 7.01 6.60
CA VAL A 221 14.23 7.71 7.06
C VAL A 221 13.00 6.88 6.71
N VAL A 222 12.10 6.72 7.67
CA VAL A 222 10.77 6.14 7.51
C VAL A 222 9.77 7.27 7.64
N TRP A 223 9.10 7.59 6.54
CA TRP A 223 8.06 8.60 6.46
C TRP A 223 6.70 7.92 6.35
N LEU A 224 5.79 8.24 7.27
CA LEU A 224 4.42 7.71 7.22
C LEU A 224 3.48 8.80 6.71
N LEU A 225 2.60 8.46 5.79
CA LEU A 225 1.53 9.38 5.42
C LEU A 225 0.60 9.58 6.63
N PRO A 226 0.18 10.83 6.90
CA PRO A 226 -0.67 11.10 8.05
C PRO A 226 -2.06 10.49 7.85
N SER A 227 -2.77 10.26 8.94
CA SER A 227 -4.20 9.96 8.99
C SER A 227 -4.99 11.18 9.49
N VAL A 228 -6.31 11.16 9.34
CA VAL A 228 -7.24 12.17 9.90
C VAL A 228 -8.02 11.61 11.09
N GLY A 229 -8.30 10.30 11.10
CA GLY A 229 -9.01 9.63 12.19
C GLY A 229 -8.90 8.11 12.10
N SER A 230 -9.66 7.38 12.90
CA SER A 230 -9.55 5.91 12.99
C SER A 230 -9.81 5.16 11.68
N TYR A 231 -10.69 5.70 10.84
CA TYR A 231 -11.12 5.11 9.58
C TYR A 231 -10.75 5.97 8.36
N PHE A 232 -9.91 6.99 8.55
CA PHE A 232 -9.39 7.81 7.46
C PHE A 232 -7.87 7.86 7.57
N GLY A 233 -7.20 6.97 6.86
CA GLY A 233 -5.77 6.73 6.94
C GLY A 233 -4.92 7.46 5.91
N GLY A 234 -3.64 7.13 5.90
CA GLY A 234 -2.67 7.70 4.96
C GLY A 234 -2.77 7.12 3.55
N ASP A 235 -3.37 5.94 3.40
CA ASP A 235 -3.80 5.36 2.12
C ASP A 235 -4.72 6.30 1.34
N LEU A 236 -5.74 6.83 2.00
CA LEU A 236 -6.67 7.76 1.37
C LEU A 236 -6.01 9.10 1.03
N ILE A 237 -5.16 9.63 1.93
CA ILE A 237 -4.39 10.85 1.64
C ILE A 237 -3.45 10.64 0.46
N SER A 238 -2.78 9.49 0.39
CA SER A 238 -1.96 9.11 -0.75
C SER A 238 -2.77 9.08 -2.04
N GLY A 239 -3.99 8.53 -2.01
CA GLY A 239 -4.93 8.54 -3.14
C GLY A 239 -5.34 9.96 -3.57
N VAL A 240 -5.61 10.87 -2.63
CA VAL A 240 -5.89 12.28 -2.91
C VAL A 240 -4.71 12.94 -3.63
N LEU A 241 -3.50 12.76 -3.10
CA LEU A 241 -2.28 13.33 -3.68
C LEU A 241 -1.95 12.74 -5.06
N ALA A 242 -2.11 11.42 -5.23
CA ALA A 242 -1.82 10.72 -6.48
C ALA A 242 -2.82 11.07 -7.59
N SER A 243 -4.10 11.27 -7.25
CA SER A 243 -5.13 11.72 -8.19
C SER A 243 -5.07 13.22 -8.47
N GLY A 244 -4.39 14.00 -7.62
CA GLY A 244 -4.39 15.46 -7.68
C GLY A 244 -5.76 16.05 -7.39
N LEU A 245 -6.59 15.35 -6.60
CA LEU A 245 -7.94 15.79 -6.22
C LEU A 245 -7.88 17.15 -5.48
N ASP A 246 -6.88 17.32 -4.62
CA ASP A 246 -6.60 18.56 -3.88
C ASP A 246 -6.14 19.73 -4.78
N GLN A 247 -5.92 19.48 -6.07
CA GLN A 247 -5.53 20.49 -7.05
C GLN A 247 -6.67 20.80 -8.04
N GLN A 248 -7.78 20.05 -8.03
CA GLN A 248 -8.87 20.27 -8.97
C GLN A 248 -9.65 21.55 -8.61
N PRO A 249 -10.03 22.38 -9.59
CA PRO A 249 -10.96 23.49 -9.34
C PRO A 249 -12.41 23.01 -9.26
N GLU A 250 -12.75 21.95 -9.99
CA GLU A 250 -14.08 21.35 -10.02
C GLU A 250 -14.27 20.35 -8.87
N THR A 251 -15.52 20.16 -8.45
CA THR A 251 -15.87 19.12 -7.48
C THR A 251 -15.70 17.74 -8.13
N CYS A 252 -14.74 16.98 -7.62
CA CYS A 252 -14.46 15.62 -8.02
C CYS A 252 -14.75 14.67 -6.87
N MET A 253 -14.80 13.38 -7.19
CA MET A 253 -15.00 12.30 -6.23
C MET A 253 -13.92 11.24 -6.43
N LEU A 254 -13.26 10.88 -5.35
CA LEU A 254 -12.39 9.70 -5.26
C LEU A 254 -13.14 8.64 -4.46
N ILE A 255 -13.22 7.44 -5.01
CA ILE A 255 -13.85 6.29 -4.36
C ILE A 255 -12.79 5.21 -4.28
N ASP A 256 -12.35 4.91 -3.06
CA ASP A 256 -11.55 3.73 -2.78
C ASP A 256 -12.50 2.57 -2.47
N VAL A 257 -12.35 1.48 -3.21
CA VAL A 257 -13.27 0.34 -3.19
C VAL A 257 -12.50 -0.87 -2.73
N GLY A 258 -12.62 -1.18 -1.43
CA GLY A 258 -12.09 -2.39 -0.85
C GLY A 258 -13.07 -3.10 0.08
N THR A 259 -12.56 -3.71 1.14
CA THR A 259 -13.39 -4.29 2.22
C THR A 259 -14.28 -3.21 2.87
N ASN A 260 -13.73 -2.01 2.98
CA ASN A 260 -14.47 -0.79 3.27
C ASN A 260 -14.67 -0.01 1.96
N ALA A 261 -15.65 0.88 1.95
CA ALA A 261 -15.74 1.92 0.93
C ALA A 261 -15.40 3.25 1.58
N GLU A 262 -14.38 3.89 1.04
CA GLU A 262 -13.96 5.21 1.45
C GLU A 262 -14.18 6.19 0.30
N VAL A 263 -14.96 7.23 0.56
CA VAL A 263 -15.35 8.21 -0.45
C VAL A 263 -14.86 9.57 -0.01
N ILE A 264 -14.22 10.28 -0.94
CA ILE A 264 -13.77 11.65 -0.78
C ILE A 264 -14.42 12.48 -1.87
N VAL A 265 -15.10 13.55 -1.49
CA VAL A 265 -15.73 14.51 -2.40
C VAL A 265 -15.16 15.88 -2.12
N GLY A 266 -14.79 16.60 -3.17
CA GLY A 266 -14.38 17.99 -3.05
C GLY A 266 -13.45 18.45 -4.15
N ASN A 267 -12.67 19.47 -3.85
CA ASN A 267 -11.77 20.16 -4.76
C ASN A 267 -10.62 20.81 -3.96
N ARG A 268 -9.86 21.71 -4.59
CA ARG A 268 -8.75 22.44 -3.94
C ARG A 268 -9.14 23.33 -2.76
N GLU A 269 -10.42 23.69 -2.61
CA GLU A 269 -10.92 24.59 -1.56
C GLU A 269 -11.49 23.83 -0.37
N TRP A 270 -12.06 22.64 -0.58
CA TRP A 270 -12.67 21.83 0.46
C TRP A 270 -12.63 20.35 0.09
N LEU A 271 -12.45 19.49 1.09
CA LEU A 271 -12.55 18.04 0.95
C LEU A 271 -13.42 17.51 2.10
N ILE A 272 -14.37 16.64 1.77
CA ILE A 272 -15.18 15.88 2.72
C ILE A 272 -14.90 14.42 2.47
N ALA A 273 -14.70 13.66 3.55
CA ALA A 273 -14.48 12.23 3.47
C ALA A 273 -15.46 11.47 4.36
N CYS A 274 -15.86 10.29 3.90
CA CYS A 274 -16.55 9.30 4.70
C CYS A 274 -15.95 7.91 4.45
N ALA A 275 -16.06 7.06 5.47
CA ALA A 275 -15.70 5.65 5.39
C ALA A 275 -16.90 4.84 5.88
N GLY A 276 -17.24 3.78 5.15
CA GLY A 276 -18.36 2.91 5.46
C GLY A 276 -18.04 1.45 5.18
N ALA A 277 -18.72 0.55 5.88
CA ALA A 277 -18.61 -0.87 5.60
C ALA A 277 -19.35 -1.19 4.29
N ALA A 278 -18.61 -1.42 3.19
CA ALA A 278 -19.18 -1.91 1.95
C ALA A 278 -19.28 -3.44 1.94
N GLY A 279 -18.27 -4.13 2.48
CA GLY A 279 -18.15 -5.58 2.45
C GLY A 279 -17.36 -6.06 1.22
N PRO A 280 -16.70 -7.22 1.28
CA PRO A 280 -15.65 -7.57 0.33
C PRO A 280 -16.19 -8.16 -0.99
N ALA A 281 -17.42 -7.86 -1.41
CA ALA A 281 -18.02 -8.54 -2.56
C ALA A 281 -17.24 -8.34 -3.88
N LEU A 282 -16.42 -7.29 -3.97
CA LEU A 282 -15.55 -6.99 -5.11
C LEU A 282 -14.08 -7.41 -4.89
N GLU A 283 -13.67 -7.64 -3.64
CA GLU A 283 -12.35 -8.16 -3.28
C GLU A 283 -12.44 -9.69 -3.19
N GLY A 284 -11.93 -10.40 -4.19
CA GLY A 284 -12.16 -11.84 -4.40
C GLY A 284 -12.16 -12.70 -3.14
N GLY A 285 -13.13 -13.62 -3.05
CA GLY A 285 -13.27 -14.58 -1.94
C GLY A 285 -14.65 -14.61 -1.26
N VAL A 286 -15.51 -13.61 -1.47
CA VAL A 286 -16.88 -13.62 -0.92
C VAL A 286 -17.85 -14.38 -1.82
N ALA A 287 -17.73 -14.20 -3.13
CA ALA A 287 -18.41 -15.07 -4.08
C ALA A 287 -17.64 -16.39 -4.18
N ARG A 288 -18.33 -17.53 -4.12
CA ARG A 288 -17.68 -18.86 -4.11
C ARG A 288 -16.72 -19.11 -5.29
N MET A 289 -16.99 -18.49 -6.44
CA MET A 289 -16.14 -18.52 -7.65
C MET A 289 -15.51 -17.16 -7.97
N GLY A 290 -15.60 -16.20 -7.05
CA GLY A 290 -14.93 -14.91 -7.13
C GLY A 290 -13.44 -15.08 -6.89
N MET A 291 -12.61 -14.58 -7.80
CA MET A 291 -11.16 -14.59 -7.71
C MET A 291 -10.59 -13.21 -7.96
N ARG A 292 -9.36 -12.96 -7.54
CA ARG A 292 -8.68 -11.71 -7.88
C ARG A 292 -8.39 -11.62 -9.37
N ALA A 293 -8.22 -10.39 -9.86
CA ALA A 293 -7.76 -10.14 -11.22
C ALA A 293 -6.41 -10.82 -11.44
N GLY A 294 -6.34 -11.73 -12.40
CA GLY A 294 -5.15 -12.53 -12.68
C GLY A 294 -5.44 -13.60 -13.74
N PRO A 295 -4.42 -14.34 -14.20
CA PRO A 295 -4.56 -15.28 -15.32
C PRO A 295 -5.70 -16.30 -15.15
N GLY A 296 -6.68 -16.24 -16.06
CA GLY A 296 -7.89 -17.06 -16.06
C GLY A 296 -9.09 -16.46 -15.32
N ALA A 297 -8.97 -15.29 -14.72
CA ALA A 297 -10.12 -14.57 -14.18
C ALA A 297 -10.92 -13.93 -15.33
N ILE A 298 -12.23 -14.11 -15.33
CA ILE A 298 -13.15 -13.43 -16.24
C ILE A 298 -13.25 -11.97 -15.81
N GLU A 299 -12.87 -11.05 -16.71
CA GLU A 299 -12.86 -9.60 -16.46
C GLU A 299 -13.96 -8.83 -17.20
N HIS A 300 -14.50 -9.41 -18.27
CA HIS A 300 -15.64 -8.88 -19.01
C HIS A 300 -16.68 -9.96 -19.28
N VAL A 301 -17.95 -9.59 -19.20
CA VAL A 301 -19.08 -10.44 -19.53
C VAL A 301 -20.08 -9.66 -20.37
N ARG A 302 -20.64 -10.30 -21.40
CA ARG A 302 -21.74 -9.78 -22.20
C ARG A 302 -22.78 -10.87 -22.39
N ILE A 303 -24.06 -10.51 -22.38
CA ILE A 303 -25.15 -11.44 -22.66
C ILE A 303 -25.95 -10.88 -23.83
N ASP A 304 -26.06 -11.65 -24.91
CA ASP A 304 -26.91 -11.26 -26.04
C ASP A 304 -28.38 -11.18 -25.57
N PRO A 305 -29.06 -10.02 -25.72
CA PRO A 305 -30.40 -9.83 -25.20
C PRO A 305 -31.49 -10.62 -25.96
N THR A 306 -31.16 -11.14 -27.14
CA THR A 306 -32.06 -11.91 -28.01
C THR A 306 -31.86 -13.40 -27.83
N THR A 307 -30.61 -13.87 -27.84
CA THR A 307 -30.28 -15.30 -27.78
C THR A 307 -29.98 -15.80 -26.37
N GLY A 308 -29.58 -14.91 -25.46
CA GLY A 308 -29.09 -15.28 -24.14
C GLY A 308 -27.67 -15.89 -24.15
N GLU A 309 -26.97 -15.83 -25.29
CA GLU A 309 -25.59 -16.31 -25.39
C GLU A 309 -24.64 -15.44 -24.57
N ILE A 310 -23.70 -16.08 -23.88
CA ILE A 310 -22.74 -15.42 -23.01
C ILE A 310 -21.39 -15.31 -23.72
N GLY A 311 -20.91 -14.09 -23.91
CA GLY A 311 -19.53 -13.78 -24.24
C GLY A 311 -18.75 -13.36 -23.00
N TYR A 312 -17.48 -13.75 -22.91
CA TYR A 312 -16.60 -13.33 -21.81
C TYR A 312 -15.15 -13.21 -22.26
N GLU A 313 -14.38 -12.40 -21.54
CA GLU A 313 -12.93 -12.27 -21.73
C GLU A 313 -12.20 -12.60 -20.43
N THR A 314 -11.06 -13.28 -20.54
CA THR A 314 -10.21 -13.65 -19.40
C THR A 314 -8.88 -12.92 -19.44
N ILE A 315 -8.42 -12.51 -18.25
CA ILE A 315 -7.08 -11.97 -18.08
C ILE A 315 -6.06 -13.03 -18.49
N GLY A 316 -5.13 -12.67 -19.36
CA GLY A 316 -4.12 -13.58 -19.90
C GLY A 316 -4.64 -14.58 -20.94
N LYS A 317 -5.90 -14.45 -21.39
CA LYS A 317 -6.52 -15.25 -22.47
C LYS A 317 -6.50 -16.77 -22.24
N GLY A 318 -6.40 -17.19 -20.98
CA GLY A 318 -6.44 -18.60 -20.58
C GLY A 318 -7.86 -19.11 -20.38
N LYS A 319 -8.00 -20.41 -20.09
CA LYS A 319 -9.29 -20.97 -19.67
C LYS A 319 -9.80 -20.28 -18.40
N PRO A 320 -11.12 -20.03 -18.29
CA PRO A 320 -11.70 -19.35 -17.14
C PRO A 320 -11.60 -20.22 -15.89
N LYS A 321 -11.25 -19.59 -14.77
CA LYS A 321 -11.14 -20.17 -13.43
C LYS A 321 -12.19 -19.61 -12.46
N GLY A 322 -12.66 -18.39 -12.71
CA GLY A 322 -13.54 -17.66 -11.83
C GLY A 322 -13.83 -16.26 -12.38
N LEU A 323 -14.58 -15.47 -11.62
CA LEU A 323 -14.92 -14.08 -11.95
C LEU A 323 -14.08 -13.13 -11.11
N CYS A 324 -13.48 -12.10 -11.70
CA CYS A 324 -12.95 -10.98 -10.92
C CYS A 324 -14.00 -9.90 -10.71
N GLY A 325 -13.68 -8.88 -9.90
CA GLY A 325 -14.62 -7.82 -9.52
C GLY A 325 -15.27 -7.13 -10.73
N SER A 326 -14.50 -6.81 -11.78
CA SER A 326 -15.04 -6.20 -13.01
C SER A 326 -15.99 -7.16 -13.75
N GLY A 327 -15.59 -8.43 -13.90
CA GLY A 327 -16.43 -9.44 -14.56
C GLY A 327 -17.72 -9.72 -13.80
N LEU A 328 -17.70 -9.63 -12.46
CA LEU A 328 -18.89 -9.76 -11.63
C LEU A 328 -19.84 -8.57 -11.80
N ILE A 329 -19.31 -7.33 -11.88
CA ILE A 329 -20.12 -6.13 -12.16
C ILE A 329 -20.78 -6.23 -13.54
N ASP A 330 -20.00 -6.57 -14.57
CA ASP A 330 -20.50 -6.76 -15.94
C ASP A 330 -21.60 -7.82 -15.97
N LEU A 331 -21.36 -9.00 -15.38
CA LEU A 331 -22.34 -10.09 -15.34
C LEU A 331 -23.66 -9.65 -14.70
N VAL A 332 -23.61 -8.96 -13.57
CA VAL A 332 -24.84 -8.53 -12.87
C VAL A 332 -25.57 -7.43 -13.64
N ALA A 333 -24.84 -6.51 -14.28
CA ALA A 333 -25.44 -5.53 -15.18
C ALA A 333 -26.13 -6.19 -16.37
N GLU A 334 -25.48 -7.14 -17.03
CA GLU A 334 -26.01 -7.87 -18.18
C GLU A 334 -27.22 -8.74 -17.80
N LEU A 335 -27.17 -9.44 -16.66
CA LEU A 335 -28.32 -10.19 -16.13
C LEU A 335 -29.53 -9.27 -15.87
N TYR A 336 -29.29 -8.05 -15.41
CA TYR A 336 -30.36 -7.07 -15.19
C TYR A 336 -30.92 -6.54 -16.51
N LEU A 337 -30.06 -6.14 -17.45
CA LEU A 337 -30.43 -5.62 -18.77
C LEU A 337 -31.21 -6.65 -19.59
N THR A 338 -30.84 -7.94 -19.48
CA THR A 338 -31.54 -9.07 -20.11
C THR A 338 -32.72 -9.60 -19.29
N ARG A 339 -33.09 -8.93 -18.20
CA ARG A 339 -34.24 -9.23 -17.32
C ARG A 339 -34.18 -10.62 -16.67
N GLN A 340 -33.01 -11.22 -16.55
CA GLN A 340 -32.76 -12.49 -15.88
C GLN A 340 -32.73 -12.33 -14.35
N ILE A 341 -32.51 -11.11 -13.84
CA ILE A 341 -32.71 -10.74 -12.45
C ILE A 341 -33.69 -9.56 -12.32
N ASP A 342 -34.30 -9.39 -11.15
CA ASP A 342 -35.09 -8.20 -10.81
C ASP A 342 -34.25 -7.07 -10.17
N ILE A 343 -34.88 -5.93 -9.89
CA ILE A 343 -34.22 -4.76 -9.26
C ILE A 343 -33.65 -5.05 -7.86
N ARG A 344 -34.06 -6.16 -7.21
CA ARG A 344 -33.58 -6.61 -5.90
C ARG A 344 -32.44 -7.62 -6.04
N GLY A 345 -32.00 -7.93 -7.26
CA GLY A 345 -31.00 -8.96 -7.52
C GLY A 345 -31.55 -10.38 -7.34
N LYS A 346 -32.85 -10.62 -7.52
CA LYS A 346 -33.41 -11.98 -7.50
C LYS A 346 -33.51 -12.57 -8.89
N PHE A 347 -32.98 -13.78 -9.07
CA PHE A 347 -33.08 -14.51 -10.33
C PHE A 347 -34.54 -14.75 -10.73
N ARG A 348 -34.81 -14.66 -12.02
CA ARG A 348 -36.10 -14.91 -12.67
C ARG A 348 -35.99 -16.18 -13.50
N PRO A 349 -36.41 -17.35 -12.97
CA PRO A 349 -36.20 -18.64 -13.64
C PRO A 349 -36.76 -18.71 -15.06
N GLN A 350 -37.88 -18.04 -15.30
CA GLN A 350 -38.53 -18.00 -16.62
C GLN A 350 -37.68 -17.28 -17.68
N ALA A 351 -36.86 -16.31 -17.28
CA ALA A 351 -36.03 -15.52 -18.18
C ALA A 351 -34.60 -16.08 -18.31
N ALA A 352 -34.06 -16.68 -17.24
CA ALA A 352 -32.68 -17.18 -17.22
C ALA A 352 -32.50 -18.58 -17.85
N GLY A 353 -33.59 -19.30 -18.10
CA GLY A 353 -33.59 -20.56 -18.84
C GLY A 353 -32.72 -21.65 -18.21
N GLU A 354 -32.09 -22.45 -19.06
CA GLU A 354 -31.33 -23.65 -18.66
C GLU A 354 -30.04 -23.34 -17.89
N ARG A 355 -29.51 -22.11 -18.00
CA ARG A 355 -28.32 -21.68 -17.26
C ARG A 355 -28.59 -21.44 -15.77
N LEU A 356 -29.86 -21.31 -15.37
CA LEU A 356 -30.22 -21.17 -13.97
C LEU A 356 -30.54 -22.53 -13.35
N ILE A 357 -29.63 -23.02 -12.52
CA ILE A 357 -29.77 -24.31 -11.85
C ILE A 357 -30.11 -24.13 -10.36
N ALA A 358 -30.86 -25.07 -9.80
CA ALA A 358 -31.12 -25.10 -8.36
C ALA A 358 -29.86 -25.59 -7.61
N GLY A 359 -29.54 -24.94 -6.49
CA GLY A 359 -28.47 -25.34 -5.57
C GLY A 359 -28.96 -25.38 -4.12
N SER A 360 -28.09 -25.82 -3.22
CA SER A 360 -28.38 -25.95 -1.78
C SER A 360 -28.73 -24.64 -1.08
N GLU A 361 -28.27 -23.50 -1.62
CA GLU A 361 -28.42 -22.16 -1.05
C GLU A 361 -29.25 -21.23 -1.96
N GLY A 362 -30.09 -21.83 -2.81
CA GLY A 362 -30.86 -21.13 -3.83
C GLY A 362 -30.30 -21.32 -5.24
N TYR A 363 -30.75 -20.49 -6.17
CA TYR A 363 -30.37 -20.59 -7.58
C TYR A 363 -28.90 -20.23 -7.82
N ARG A 364 -28.32 -20.84 -8.85
CA ARG A 364 -26.98 -20.56 -9.38
C ARG A 364 -27.09 -20.35 -10.88
N PHE A 365 -26.48 -19.28 -11.36
CA PHE A 365 -26.39 -18.98 -12.79
C PHE A 365 -25.06 -19.46 -13.35
N VAL A 366 -25.09 -20.31 -14.36
CA VAL A 366 -23.89 -20.89 -14.98
C VAL A 366 -23.35 -19.96 -16.07
N VAL A 367 -22.22 -19.33 -15.77
CA VAL A 367 -21.49 -18.45 -16.71
C VAL A 367 -20.69 -19.32 -17.68
N VAL A 368 -19.91 -20.26 -17.14
CA VAL A 368 -19.08 -21.19 -17.91
C VAL A 368 -19.36 -22.62 -17.45
N GLU A 369 -19.56 -23.53 -18.41
CA GLU A 369 -19.72 -24.96 -18.12
C GLU A 369 -18.37 -25.59 -17.72
N GLY A 370 -18.43 -26.65 -16.91
CA GLY A 370 -17.20 -27.30 -16.39
C GLY A 370 -16.24 -27.78 -17.49
N LYS A 371 -16.75 -28.23 -18.64
CA LYS A 371 -15.92 -28.69 -19.78
C LYS A 371 -15.01 -27.58 -20.35
N ASP A 372 -15.43 -26.33 -20.23
CA ASP A 372 -14.75 -25.15 -20.78
C ASP A 372 -13.91 -24.43 -19.72
N ALA A 373 -14.14 -24.72 -18.43
CA ALA A 373 -13.37 -24.19 -17.31
C ALA A 373 -11.99 -24.85 -17.17
N ALA A 374 -11.08 -24.17 -16.47
CA ALA A 374 -9.69 -24.60 -16.31
C ALA A 374 -9.53 -25.85 -15.43
N ASP A 375 -10.38 -26.03 -14.43
CA ASP A 375 -10.35 -27.10 -13.42
C ASP A 375 -11.46 -28.15 -13.58
N GLY A 376 -12.25 -28.05 -14.67
CA GLY A 376 -13.40 -28.92 -14.90
C GLY A 376 -14.65 -28.54 -14.11
N GLN A 377 -14.59 -27.50 -13.25
CA GLN A 377 -15.72 -27.06 -12.44
C GLN A 377 -16.41 -25.87 -13.10
N PRO A 378 -17.76 -25.83 -13.14
CA PRO A 378 -18.47 -24.71 -13.75
C PRO A 378 -18.23 -23.40 -12.98
N VAL A 379 -18.05 -22.30 -13.71
CA VAL A 379 -18.01 -20.96 -13.13
C VAL A 379 -19.45 -20.47 -12.98
N VAL A 380 -19.88 -20.26 -11.73
CA VAL A 380 -21.26 -19.95 -11.38
C VAL A 380 -21.36 -18.71 -10.50
N LEU A 381 -22.48 -17.98 -10.63
CA LEU A 381 -22.90 -16.93 -9.72
C LEU A 381 -24.11 -17.41 -8.90
N GLY A 382 -23.95 -17.58 -7.58
CA GLY A 382 -25.03 -17.96 -6.68
C GLY A 382 -25.91 -16.78 -6.25
N GLN A 383 -27.13 -17.08 -5.78
CA GLN A 383 -28.02 -16.06 -5.20
C GLN A 383 -27.42 -15.39 -3.95
N VAL A 384 -26.68 -16.14 -3.12
CA VAL A 384 -25.99 -15.59 -1.94
C VAL A 384 -24.90 -14.61 -2.34
N ASP A 385 -24.12 -14.94 -3.37
CA ASP A 385 -23.06 -14.09 -3.92
C ASP A 385 -23.67 -12.79 -4.48
N LEU A 386 -24.76 -12.92 -5.25
CA LEU A 386 -25.49 -11.78 -5.80
C LEU A 386 -26.09 -10.90 -4.69
N ASP A 387 -26.66 -11.49 -3.64
CA ASP A 387 -27.18 -10.74 -2.49
C ASP A 387 -26.05 -9.98 -1.76
N ALA A 388 -24.84 -10.56 -1.65
CA ALA A 388 -23.67 -9.90 -1.06
C ALA A 388 -23.19 -8.72 -1.91
N LEU A 389 -23.15 -8.89 -3.24
CA LEU A 389 -22.83 -7.79 -4.16
C LEU A 389 -23.86 -6.67 -4.07
N MET A 390 -25.15 -7.00 -4.02
CA MET A 390 -26.21 -5.99 -3.92
C MET A 390 -26.11 -5.17 -2.62
N ARG A 391 -25.76 -5.80 -1.50
CA ARG A 391 -25.50 -5.09 -0.24
C ARG A 391 -24.28 -4.16 -0.36
N SER A 392 -23.21 -4.64 -0.98
CA SER A 392 -21.97 -3.84 -1.14
C SER A 392 -22.21 -2.63 -2.05
N LYS A 393 -22.87 -2.84 -3.20
CA LYS A 393 -23.30 -1.77 -4.09
C LYS A 393 -24.25 -0.77 -3.41
N ALA A 394 -25.11 -1.23 -2.51
CA ALA A 394 -26.03 -0.35 -1.78
C ALA A 394 -25.35 0.43 -0.65
N ALA A 395 -24.30 -0.12 -0.03
CA ALA A 395 -23.52 0.59 0.97
C ALA A 395 -22.64 1.69 0.34
N MET A 396 -22.20 1.49 -0.91
CA MET A 396 -21.42 2.46 -1.66
C MET A 396 -22.25 3.61 -2.27
N TYR A 397 -23.55 3.41 -2.50
CA TYR A 397 -24.46 4.38 -3.10
C TYR A 397 -25.16 5.20 -2.03
#